data_AF-A0A923VAR3-F1
#
_entry.id   AF-A0A923VAR3-F1
#
_cell.length_a   1.000
_cell.length_b   1.000
_cell.length_c   1.000
_cell.angle_alpha   90.00
_cell.angle_beta   90.00
_cell.angle_gamma   90.00
#
_symmetry.space_group_name_H-M   'P 1'
#
loop_
_entity.id
_entity.type
_entity.pdbx_description
1 polymer ?
#
loop_
_entity_poly.entity_id
_entity_poly.type
_entity_poly.pdbx_seq_one_letter_code
_entity_poly.pdbx_strand_id
1 'polypeptide(L)'
;MLRVSKSHISVVFLMLILVACGRKSALEDATGDVPVQIGIQTSPTSYSLQQVNLSGISNLKEVSGSYARFFYAPGSEDNHLTGNAPQANFIRTNSFFVPSDMVSMQMATIYYHMQNLAAFDKVIGAEGINQWPRSVGLETQIIENNSTRRNNAFYNGQTDSMMFVPFTGNELPISMNAGIIAHEHFHSLFYKIVIRAAIQNKKILVNAASIHSDETKPAEGLQISDPTGLSEKENAQLFNETYLRGINEGMADFWGWIYTSDASFINWSLPEFEDSRTLNLEDYAVGYYETDANIKNKIQVLVKNTKDPRSGLANYAYTVGTPYARFLKTFTTMQVENKKIALGEAKKLTAQMIFKYITSMGAQFSAMKETEMLPTGGLFNFIAQEMKMTKTALALNDKDCEFLAKYINKELTDDKKIKVCEVEAKKLAEKASR
;
A
#
# COMPACT_ATOMS: atom_id res chain seq x y z
N MET A 1 27.32 -35.04 -5.94
CA MET A 1 27.52 -35.50 -4.54
C MET A 1 28.93 -35.12 -4.10
N LEU A 2 29.08 -34.02 -3.37
CA LEU A 2 30.36 -33.61 -2.77
C LEU A 2 30.43 -34.19 -1.34
N ARG A 3 31.36 -35.12 -1.10
CA ARG A 3 31.67 -35.67 0.21
C ARG A 3 32.47 -34.64 1.01
N VAL A 4 31.83 -34.02 2.01
CA VAL A 4 32.52 -33.23 3.02
C VAL A 4 33.01 -34.18 4.13
N SER A 5 34.30 -34.12 4.41
CA SER A 5 35.01 -34.91 5.42
C SER A 5 34.56 -34.52 6.84
N LYS A 6 34.30 -35.54 7.68
CA LYS A 6 33.78 -35.41 9.07
C LYS A 6 34.80 -34.85 10.09
N SER A 7 36.02 -34.50 9.68
CA SER A 7 37.12 -34.22 10.62
C SER A 7 37.36 -32.73 10.93
N HIS A 8 36.50 -31.81 10.49
CA HIS A 8 36.66 -30.36 10.73
C HIS A 8 35.50 -29.71 11.51
N ILE A 9 34.51 -30.50 11.94
CA ILE A 9 33.33 -29.98 12.66
C ILE A 9 33.65 -29.59 14.11
N SER A 10 34.66 -30.21 14.74
CA SER A 10 34.95 -29.96 16.16
C SER A 10 35.72 -28.67 16.46
N VAL A 11 36.36 -28.03 15.46
CA VAL A 11 37.14 -26.79 15.67
C VAL A 11 36.28 -25.53 15.48
N VAL A 12 35.24 -25.60 14.64
CA VAL A 12 34.33 -24.47 14.42
C VAL A 12 33.38 -24.26 15.61
N PHE A 13 33.04 -25.32 16.34
CA PHE A 13 32.17 -25.21 17.53
C PHE A 13 32.87 -24.58 18.75
N LEU A 14 34.21 -24.61 18.81
CA LEU A 14 34.98 -24.08 19.95
C LEU A 14 35.24 -22.56 19.85
N MET A 15 35.21 -21.98 18.65
CA MET A 15 35.36 -20.51 18.47
C MET A 15 34.09 -19.72 18.81
N LEU A 16 32.91 -20.36 18.87
CA LEU A 16 31.66 -19.68 19.24
C LEU A 16 31.55 -19.40 20.75
N ILE A 17 32.35 -20.06 21.59
CA ILE A 17 32.28 -19.90 23.06
C ILE A 17 33.09 -18.68 23.54
N LEU A 18 34.12 -18.23 22.81
CA LEU A 18 35.00 -17.14 23.26
C LEU A 18 34.47 -15.72 22.94
N VAL A 19 33.37 -15.58 22.20
CA VAL A 19 32.74 -14.27 21.91
C VAL A 19 31.61 -13.94 22.91
N ALA A 20 31.30 -14.84 23.84
CA ALA A 20 30.15 -14.70 24.76
C ALA A 20 30.40 -13.81 26.00
N CYS A 21 31.60 -13.25 26.19
CA CYS A 21 31.94 -12.40 27.35
C CYS A 21 32.12 -10.91 27.01
N GLY A 22 31.51 -10.41 25.94
CA GLY A 22 31.43 -8.97 25.69
C GLY A 22 30.63 -8.27 26.79
N ARG A 23 31.09 -7.08 27.23
CA ARG A 23 30.31 -6.22 28.14
C ARG A 23 28.93 -6.00 27.52
N LYS A 24 27.87 -6.48 28.19
CA LYS A 24 26.48 -6.05 27.91
C LYS A 24 26.40 -4.56 28.20
N SER A 25 26.73 -3.70 27.25
CA SER A 25 26.20 -2.34 27.30
C SER A 25 24.68 -2.46 27.29
N ALA A 26 24.01 -1.74 28.17
CA ALA A 26 22.56 -1.77 28.22
C ALA A 26 22.01 -1.29 26.86
N LEU A 27 21.07 -2.04 26.27
CA LEU A 27 20.34 -1.59 25.08
C LEU A 27 19.63 -0.25 25.33
N GLU A 28 19.36 0.04 26.59
CA GLU A 28 18.73 1.27 27.09
C GLU A 28 19.59 2.52 26.83
N ASP A 29 20.91 2.37 26.67
CA ASP A 29 21.81 3.49 26.38
C ASP A 29 21.92 3.81 24.88
N ALA A 30 21.42 2.92 24.00
CA ALA A 30 21.54 3.07 22.55
C ALA A 30 20.43 3.99 22.00
N THR A 31 20.81 5.24 21.72
CA THR A 31 19.93 6.30 21.21
C THR A 31 20.57 7.02 20.01
N GLY A 32 19.78 7.79 19.26
CA GLY A 32 20.23 8.50 18.05
C GLY A 32 20.22 7.62 16.81
N ASP A 33 21.26 7.72 15.99
CA ASP A 33 21.43 6.85 14.82
C ASP A 33 22.13 5.56 15.24
N VAL A 34 21.41 4.44 15.18
CA VAL A 34 21.88 3.14 15.64
C VAL A 34 22.12 2.20 14.46
N PRO A 35 23.37 1.76 14.20
CA PRO A 35 23.65 0.78 13.16
C PRO A 35 23.16 -0.61 13.58
N VAL A 36 22.36 -1.24 12.72
CA VAL A 36 21.82 -2.60 12.91
C VAL A 36 22.03 -3.44 11.66
N GLN A 37 22.11 -4.76 11.80
CA GLN A 37 22.11 -5.69 10.67
C GLN A 37 20.76 -6.38 10.55
N ILE A 38 20.04 -6.13 9.46
CA ILE A 38 18.70 -6.68 9.20
C ILE A 38 18.59 -7.24 7.78
N GLY A 39 17.58 -8.07 7.55
CA GLY A 39 17.25 -8.55 6.21
C GLY A 39 16.51 -7.48 5.42
N ILE A 40 17.06 -7.04 4.28
CA ILE A 40 16.41 -6.09 3.38
C ILE A 40 16.44 -6.60 1.94
N GLN A 41 15.48 -6.14 1.14
CA GLN A 41 15.49 -6.37 -0.29
C GLN A 41 16.65 -5.59 -0.92
N THR A 42 17.60 -6.31 -1.52
CA THR A 42 18.77 -5.70 -2.20
C THR A 42 18.61 -5.59 -3.70
N SER A 43 17.68 -6.36 -4.27
CA SER A 43 17.28 -6.27 -5.66
C SER A 43 15.84 -6.77 -5.81
N PRO A 44 15.18 -6.55 -6.96
CA PRO A 44 13.85 -7.11 -7.21
C PRO A 44 13.77 -8.64 -7.02
N THR A 45 14.90 -9.36 -7.07
CA THR A 45 14.94 -10.82 -6.99
C THR A 45 15.72 -11.35 -5.78
N SER A 46 16.12 -10.50 -4.82
CA SER A 46 16.91 -10.96 -3.69
C SER A 46 16.73 -10.15 -2.40
N TYR A 47 16.76 -10.88 -1.28
CA TYR A 47 16.93 -10.35 0.07
C TYR A 47 18.30 -10.75 0.61
N SER A 48 18.93 -9.86 1.38
CA SER A 48 20.16 -10.18 2.09
C SER A 48 20.29 -9.40 3.39
N LEU A 49 21.13 -9.90 4.30
CA LEU A 49 21.46 -9.17 5.53
C LEU A 49 22.36 -7.99 5.19
N GLN A 50 21.91 -6.79 5.55
CA GLN A 50 22.63 -5.53 5.32
C GLN A 50 22.75 -4.76 6.62
N GLN A 51 23.87 -4.05 6.78
CA GLN A 51 24.03 -3.07 7.84
C GLN A 51 23.33 -1.78 7.41
N VAL A 52 22.38 -1.32 8.23
CA VAL A 52 21.62 -0.10 8.01
C VAL A 52 21.64 0.74 9.28
N ASN A 53 21.36 2.03 9.17
CA ASN A 53 21.17 2.90 10.32
C ASN A 53 19.68 3.07 10.61
N LEU A 54 19.28 2.75 11.84
CA LEU A 54 17.98 3.15 12.39
C LEU A 54 18.13 4.57 12.94
N SER A 55 17.51 5.53 12.28
CA SER A 55 17.68 6.95 12.63
C SER A 55 16.69 7.42 13.68
N GLY A 56 17.15 8.26 14.60
CA GLY A 56 16.28 8.87 15.62
C GLY A 56 15.68 7.88 16.61
N ILE A 57 16.41 6.82 16.96
CA ILE A 57 16.04 5.87 18.01
C ILE A 57 16.10 6.57 19.37
N SER A 58 15.00 6.52 20.12
CA SER A 58 14.95 6.96 21.52
C SER A 58 15.21 5.80 22.49
N ASN A 59 14.87 4.57 22.09
CA ASN A 59 15.05 3.38 22.90
C ASN A 59 15.22 2.14 21.99
N LEU A 60 16.44 1.63 21.85
CA LEU A 60 16.70 0.43 21.03
C LEU A 60 16.04 -0.83 21.60
N LYS A 61 15.87 -0.92 22.93
CA LYS A 61 15.21 -2.06 23.58
C LYS A 61 13.76 -2.21 23.15
N GLU A 62 13.08 -1.11 22.82
CA GLU A 62 11.72 -1.12 22.28
C GLU A 62 11.67 -0.84 20.77
N VAL A 63 12.84 -0.64 20.15
CA VAL A 63 13.03 -0.13 18.78
C VAL A 63 12.10 1.05 18.51
N SER A 64 11.98 1.96 19.49
CA SER A 64 11.09 3.12 19.42
C SER A 64 11.90 4.39 19.18
N GLY A 65 11.28 5.38 18.52
CA GLY A 65 11.92 6.65 18.20
C GLY A 65 11.04 7.54 17.34
N SER A 66 11.66 8.34 16.46
CA SER A 66 10.94 9.32 15.64
C SER A 66 9.93 8.72 14.66
N TYR A 67 10.15 7.49 14.17
CA TYR A 67 9.40 6.95 13.03
C TYR A 67 8.39 5.85 13.39
N ALA A 68 8.65 5.05 14.41
CA ALA A 68 7.72 3.99 14.82
C ALA A 68 7.74 3.77 16.34
N ARG A 69 6.62 3.26 16.84
CA ARG A 69 6.43 2.71 18.18
C ARG A 69 5.66 1.39 18.07
N PHE A 70 6.10 0.38 18.79
CA PHE A 70 5.59 -0.98 18.66
C PHE A 70 4.70 -1.37 19.85
N PHE A 71 3.70 -2.20 19.57
CA PHE A 71 2.82 -2.83 20.54
C PHE A 71 2.73 -4.32 20.22
N TYR A 72 2.82 -5.18 21.23
CA TYR A 72 2.74 -6.63 21.05
C TYR A 72 1.36 -7.16 21.41
N ALA A 73 0.77 -7.96 20.51
CA ALA A 73 -0.60 -8.46 20.61
C ALA A 73 -1.59 -7.39 21.12
N PRO A 74 -1.63 -6.20 20.47
CA PRO A 74 -2.32 -5.05 21.03
C PRO A 74 -3.83 -5.24 21.07
N GLY A 75 -4.45 -4.60 22.06
CA GLY A 75 -5.86 -4.27 22.05
C GLY A 75 -6.11 -2.91 21.38
N SER A 76 -7.37 -2.46 21.44
CA SER A 76 -7.75 -1.11 21.02
C SER A 76 -8.71 -0.51 22.05
N GLU A 77 -8.41 0.71 22.49
CA GLU A 77 -9.24 1.51 23.41
C GLU A 77 -9.16 2.97 22.99
N ASP A 78 -10.30 3.68 23.00
CA ASP A 78 -10.38 5.11 22.64
C ASP A 78 -9.67 5.51 21.33
N ASN A 79 -9.78 4.67 20.29
CA ASN A 79 -9.12 4.86 18.99
C ASN A 79 -7.58 4.87 19.08
N HIS A 80 -7.02 4.16 20.06
CA HIS A 80 -5.59 3.97 20.20
C HIS A 80 -5.25 2.50 20.44
N LEU A 81 -4.07 2.08 20.00
CA LEU A 81 -3.55 0.77 20.37
C LEU A 81 -3.20 0.75 21.85
N THR A 82 -3.59 -0.33 22.51
CA THR A 82 -3.22 -0.62 23.91
C THR A 82 -2.34 -1.86 23.97
N GLY A 83 -1.54 -1.99 25.03
CA GLY A 83 -0.62 -3.10 25.23
C GLY A 83 0.79 -2.64 25.54
N ASN A 84 1.64 -3.59 25.91
CA ASN A 84 3.04 -3.31 26.25
C ASN A 84 3.89 -3.18 24.98
N ALA A 85 4.92 -2.34 25.06
CA ALA A 85 5.97 -2.30 24.04
C ALA A 85 6.76 -3.63 24.07
N PRO A 86 6.90 -4.35 22.93
CA PRO A 86 7.75 -5.53 22.88
C PRO A 86 9.20 -5.15 23.19
N GLN A 87 9.90 -6.07 23.85
CA GLN A 87 11.31 -5.90 24.20
C GLN A 87 12.15 -6.66 23.18
N ALA A 88 12.91 -5.93 22.37
CA ALA A 88 13.82 -6.47 21.39
C ALA A 88 15.12 -6.97 22.06
N ASN A 89 15.63 -8.08 21.53
CA ASN A 89 16.89 -8.67 21.92
C ASN A 89 17.89 -8.48 20.78
N PHE A 90 19.00 -7.81 21.09
CA PHE A 90 20.10 -7.60 20.15
C PHE A 90 21.40 -8.13 20.73
N ILE A 91 22.22 -8.72 19.86
CA ILE A 91 23.62 -9.01 20.11
C ILE A 91 24.43 -7.80 19.63
N ARG A 92 25.13 -7.14 20.54
CA ARG A 92 26.05 -6.06 20.20
C ARG A 92 27.33 -6.65 19.60
N THR A 93 27.69 -6.19 18.41
CA THR A 93 29.03 -6.38 17.84
C THR A 93 29.89 -5.14 18.12
N ASN A 94 31.12 -5.10 17.61
CA ASN A 94 32.01 -3.95 17.81
C ASN A 94 31.44 -2.65 17.22
N SER A 95 30.64 -2.72 16.14
CA SER A 95 30.18 -1.54 15.41
C SER A 95 28.68 -1.51 15.07
N PHE A 96 27.92 -2.56 15.33
CA PHE A 96 26.47 -2.61 15.05
C PHE A 96 25.75 -3.60 15.96
N PHE A 97 24.42 -3.59 15.92
CA PHE A 97 23.57 -4.53 16.63
C PHE A 97 22.95 -5.57 15.67
N VAL A 98 22.85 -6.82 16.10
CA VAL A 98 22.21 -7.90 15.34
C VAL A 98 20.99 -8.39 16.12
N PRO A 99 19.77 -8.33 15.56
CA PRO A 99 18.60 -8.93 16.21
C PRO A 99 18.85 -10.41 16.49
N SER A 100 18.61 -10.88 17.72
CA SER A 100 18.83 -12.27 18.10
C SER A 100 17.60 -13.17 17.94
N ASP A 101 16.44 -12.59 17.66
CA ASP A 101 15.19 -13.29 17.42
C ASP A 101 14.36 -12.63 16.31
N MET A 102 13.31 -13.32 15.90
CA MET A 102 12.45 -12.89 14.79
C MET A 102 11.66 -11.63 15.11
N VAL A 103 11.15 -11.45 16.34
CA VAL A 103 10.38 -10.25 16.71
C VAL A 103 11.26 -9.01 16.64
N SER A 104 12.49 -9.10 17.15
CA SER A 104 13.49 -8.03 17.11
C SER A 104 13.88 -7.70 15.66
N MET A 105 14.00 -8.72 14.80
CA MET A 105 14.25 -8.54 13.37
C MET A 105 13.09 -7.80 12.69
N GLN A 106 11.84 -8.21 12.94
CA GLN A 106 10.65 -7.55 12.40
C GLN A 106 10.55 -6.09 12.85
N MET A 107 10.77 -5.80 14.14
CA MET A 107 10.75 -4.44 14.68
C MET A 107 11.78 -3.54 13.97
N ALA A 108 13.04 -4.00 13.89
CA ALA A 108 14.11 -3.24 13.24
C ALA A 108 13.85 -3.04 11.73
N THR A 109 13.36 -4.08 11.03
CA THR A 109 13.00 -3.99 9.62
C THR A 109 11.85 -3.01 9.37
N ILE A 110 10.76 -3.09 10.14
CA ILE A 110 9.64 -2.14 10.01
C ILE A 110 10.11 -0.72 10.29
N TYR A 111 10.88 -0.51 11.36
CA TYR A 111 11.40 0.82 11.70
C TYR A 111 12.23 1.41 10.54
N TYR A 112 13.16 0.62 9.99
CA TYR A 112 13.98 1.01 8.84
C TYR A 112 13.14 1.38 7.61
N HIS A 113 12.07 0.63 7.33
CA HIS A 113 11.18 0.98 6.22
C HIS A 113 10.32 2.21 6.51
N MET A 114 9.84 2.38 7.75
CA MET A 114 9.07 3.56 8.17
C MET A 114 9.88 4.86 8.04
N GLN A 115 11.15 4.89 8.44
CA GLN A 115 12.00 6.09 8.26
C GLN A 115 12.18 6.46 6.78
N ASN A 116 12.33 5.45 5.92
CA ASN A 116 12.52 5.65 4.49
C ASN A 116 11.22 6.13 3.83
N LEU A 117 10.07 5.60 4.26
CA LEU A 117 8.75 6.05 3.80
C LEU A 117 8.43 7.47 4.29
N ALA A 118 8.80 7.83 5.53
CA ALA A 118 8.69 9.20 6.03
C ALA A 118 9.54 10.19 5.20
N ALA A 119 10.77 9.80 4.85
CA ALA A 119 11.60 10.59 3.96
C ALA A 119 10.99 10.70 2.55
N PHE A 120 10.39 9.62 2.05
CA PHE A 120 9.71 9.62 0.76
C PHE A 120 8.47 10.52 0.76
N ASP A 121 7.66 10.51 1.83
CA ASP A 121 6.51 11.41 2.01
C ASP A 121 6.94 12.88 1.85
N LYS A 122 8.06 13.27 2.43
CA LYS A 122 8.62 14.63 2.25
C LYS A 122 8.97 14.94 0.80
N VAL A 123 9.59 14.01 0.08
CA VAL A 123 9.98 14.19 -1.33
C VAL A 123 8.76 14.37 -2.24
N ILE A 124 7.64 13.71 -1.93
CA ILE A 124 6.43 13.79 -2.75
C ILE A 124 5.44 14.88 -2.30
N GLY A 125 5.74 15.59 -1.21
CA GLY A 125 4.87 16.64 -0.66
C GLY A 125 3.74 16.13 0.25
N ALA A 126 3.85 14.90 0.75
CA ALA A 126 2.92 14.28 1.70
C ALA A 126 3.35 14.45 3.18
N GLU A 127 4.38 15.28 3.45
CA GLU A 127 4.81 15.60 4.81
C GLU A 127 3.66 16.15 5.65
N GLY A 128 3.51 15.64 6.87
CA GLY A 128 2.45 16.06 7.81
C GLY A 128 1.08 15.40 7.59
N ILE A 129 0.87 14.62 6.52
CA ILE A 129 -0.34 13.80 6.40
C ILE A 129 -0.29 12.66 7.41
N ASN A 130 0.83 11.94 7.45
CA ASN A 130 1.06 10.91 8.46
C ASN A 130 1.60 11.49 9.77
N GLN A 131 1.10 10.95 10.88
CA GLN A 131 1.60 11.25 12.22
C GLN A 131 2.75 10.30 12.54
N TRP A 132 3.81 10.87 13.12
CA TRP A 132 5.02 10.16 13.50
C TRP A 132 5.26 10.35 15.00
N PRO A 133 5.72 9.32 15.75
CA PRO A 133 5.96 7.95 15.29
C PRO A 133 4.67 7.19 14.98
N ARG A 134 4.74 6.28 14.00
CA ARG A 134 3.61 5.41 13.63
C ARG A 134 3.40 4.35 14.70
N SER A 135 2.13 4.10 15.04
CA SER A 135 1.75 2.98 15.90
C SER A 135 1.76 1.69 15.09
N VAL A 136 2.53 0.70 15.53
CA VAL A 136 2.66 -0.59 14.86
C VAL A 136 2.29 -1.73 15.80
N GLY A 137 1.27 -2.51 15.47
CA GLY A 137 0.89 -3.73 16.17
C GLY A 137 1.58 -4.96 15.58
N LEU A 138 2.27 -5.73 16.42
CA LEU A 138 2.85 -7.02 16.07
C LEU A 138 2.04 -8.15 16.71
N GLU A 139 2.00 -9.32 16.07
CA GLU A 139 1.27 -10.50 16.55
C GLU A 139 -0.20 -10.18 16.89
N THR A 140 -0.81 -9.29 16.09
CA THR A 140 -2.17 -8.79 16.30
C THR A 140 -3.17 -9.93 16.17
N GLN A 141 -3.90 -10.22 17.24
CA GLN A 141 -4.89 -11.29 17.26
C GLN A 141 -6.23 -10.77 16.75
N ILE A 142 -6.63 -11.21 15.56
CA ILE A 142 -7.97 -10.97 15.01
C ILE A 142 -8.70 -12.30 14.96
N ILE A 143 -9.93 -12.32 15.47
CA ILE A 143 -10.81 -13.47 15.40
C ILE A 143 -11.84 -13.20 14.30
N GLU A 144 -11.81 -14.01 13.24
CA GLU A 144 -12.77 -13.98 12.15
C GLU A 144 -13.39 -15.37 12.01
N ASN A 145 -14.72 -15.47 12.05
CA ASN A 145 -15.46 -16.74 11.93
C ASN A 145 -14.94 -17.85 12.89
N ASN A 146 -14.67 -17.50 14.16
CA ASN A 146 -14.08 -18.37 15.19
C ASN A 146 -12.66 -18.88 14.90
N SER A 147 -11.95 -18.29 13.94
CA SER A 147 -10.57 -18.61 13.62
C SER A 147 -9.68 -17.37 13.74
N THR A 148 -8.44 -17.55 14.19
CA THR A 148 -7.48 -16.46 14.22
C THR A 148 -7.00 -16.17 12.81
N ARG A 149 -7.14 -14.92 12.36
CA ARG A 149 -6.58 -14.46 11.09
C ARG A 149 -5.06 -14.56 11.15
N ARG A 150 -4.46 -15.12 10.10
CA ARG A 150 -3.02 -15.32 9.95
C ARG A 150 -2.56 -14.82 8.59
N ASN A 151 -1.25 -14.65 8.44
CA ASN A 151 -0.60 -14.31 7.18
C ASN A 151 -1.21 -13.06 6.52
N ASN A 152 -1.39 -11.99 7.30
CA ASN A 152 -1.91 -10.73 6.78
C ASN A 152 -1.22 -9.51 7.41
N ALA A 153 -1.33 -8.38 6.72
CA ALA A 153 -1.15 -7.07 7.30
C ALA A 153 -2.33 -6.18 6.91
N PHE A 154 -2.53 -5.10 7.65
CA PHE A 154 -3.52 -4.09 7.30
C PHE A 154 -3.23 -2.78 8.04
N TYR A 155 -3.66 -1.68 7.43
CA TYR A 155 -3.81 -0.40 8.09
C TYR A 155 -5.21 -0.25 8.71
N ASN A 156 -5.25 0.08 10.01
CA ASN A 156 -6.47 0.42 10.72
C ASN A 156 -6.59 1.96 10.81
N GLY A 157 -7.58 2.52 10.12
CA GLY A 157 -7.82 3.96 10.09
C GLY A 157 -8.43 4.54 11.37
N GLN A 158 -9.10 3.71 12.18
CA GLN A 158 -9.65 4.14 13.47
C GLN A 158 -8.53 4.40 14.48
N THR A 159 -7.58 3.47 14.61
CA THR A 159 -6.44 3.58 15.53
C THR A 159 -5.22 4.29 14.93
N ASP A 160 -5.30 4.69 13.66
CA ASP A 160 -4.20 5.19 12.84
C ASP A 160 -2.92 4.34 12.96
N SER A 161 -3.07 3.01 12.83
CA SER A 161 -1.99 2.05 13.08
C SER A 161 -1.81 1.04 11.97
N MET A 162 -0.58 0.55 11.82
CA MET A 162 -0.29 -0.60 10.96
C MET A 162 -0.27 -1.87 11.81
N MET A 163 -0.94 -2.91 11.35
CA MET A 163 -1.14 -4.14 12.11
C MET A 163 -0.59 -5.31 11.32
N PHE A 164 0.29 -6.08 11.95
CA PHE A 164 0.83 -7.32 11.42
C PHE A 164 0.28 -8.47 12.27
N VAL A 165 -0.44 -9.39 11.63
CA VAL A 165 -0.99 -10.58 12.32
C VAL A 165 0.05 -11.70 12.33
N PRO A 166 -0.10 -12.74 13.16
CA PRO A 166 0.82 -13.87 13.20
C PRO A 166 1.04 -14.49 11.82
N PHE A 167 2.31 -14.67 11.45
CA PHE A 167 2.72 -15.33 10.22
C PHE A 167 3.11 -16.79 10.50
N THR A 168 2.57 -17.73 9.75
CA THR A 168 2.83 -19.17 9.90
C THR A 168 3.36 -19.84 8.63
N GLY A 169 3.56 -19.07 7.56
CA GLY A 169 4.22 -19.56 6.35
C GLY A 169 5.70 -19.86 6.56
N ASN A 170 6.30 -20.56 5.59
CA ASN A 170 7.75 -20.78 5.53
C ASN A 170 8.47 -19.70 4.70
N GLU A 171 7.69 -18.82 4.08
CA GLU A 171 8.12 -17.71 3.25
C GLU A 171 8.62 -16.53 4.11
N LEU A 172 8.99 -15.41 3.48
CA LEU A 172 9.40 -14.22 4.22
C LEU A 172 8.21 -13.69 5.04
N PRO A 173 8.34 -13.49 6.37
CA PRO A 173 7.27 -12.90 7.16
C PRO A 173 6.80 -11.57 6.57
N ILE A 174 5.49 -11.34 6.57
CA ILE A 174 4.88 -10.14 5.97
C ILE A 174 5.45 -8.84 6.57
N SER A 175 5.72 -8.84 7.87
CA SER A 175 6.38 -7.74 8.59
C SER A 175 7.83 -7.48 8.18
N MET A 176 8.43 -8.33 7.34
CA MET A 176 9.75 -8.14 6.76
C MET A 176 9.71 -7.84 5.25
N ASN A 177 8.53 -7.86 4.63
CA ASN A 177 8.37 -7.61 3.21
C ASN A 177 8.25 -6.10 2.96
N ALA A 178 9.32 -5.53 2.40
CA ALA A 178 9.43 -4.10 2.12
C ALA A 178 8.26 -3.55 1.29
N GLY A 179 7.78 -4.32 0.31
CA GLY A 179 6.67 -3.92 -0.55
C GLY A 179 5.33 -3.93 0.17
N ILE A 180 5.07 -4.92 1.03
CA ILE A 180 3.85 -4.95 1.83
C ILE A 180 3.86 -3.82 2.88
N ILE A 181 5.00 -3.55 3.51
CA ILE A 181 5.11 -2.41 4.45
C ILE A 181 4.79 -1.08 3.74
N ALA A 182 5.30 -0.87 2.52
CA ALA A 182 4.98 0.31 1.72
C ALA A 182 3.52 0.35 1.24
N HIS A 183 2.93 -0.79 0.92
CA HIS A 183 1.50 -0.95 0.60
C HIS A 183 0.63 -0.49 1.78
N GLU A 184 0.89 -1.00 2.99
CA GLU A 184 0.15 -0.60 4.19
C GLU A 184 0.35 0.87 4.57
N HIS A 185 1.56 1.41 4.35
CA HIS A 185 1.81 2.84 4.51
C HIS A 185 0.92 3.67 3.57
N PHE A 186 0.75 3.27 2.32
CA PHE A 186 -0.09 4.01 1.38
C PHE A 186 -1.56 4.04 1.80
N HIS A 187 -2.10 2.94 2.35
CA HIS A 187 -3.45 2.93 2.88
C HIS A 187 -3.69 4.03 3.92
N SER A 188 -2.67 4.39 4.71
CA SER A 188 -2.79 5.51 5.65
C SER A 188 -2.92 6.88 4.98
N LEU A 189 -2.15 7.12 3.91
CA LEU A 189 -2.25 8.36 3.12
C LEU A 189 -3.64 8.44 2.48
N PHE A 190 -4.07 7.37 1.81
CA PHE A 190 -5.35 7.31 1.15
C PHE A 190 -6.51 7.47 2.14
N TYR A 191 -6.42 6.83 3.31
CA TYR A 191 -7.44 6.94 4.34
C TYR A 191 -7.62 8.39 4.79
N LYS A 192 -6.51 9.06 5.13
CA LYS A 192 -6.52 10.42 5.68
C LYS A 192 -6.99 11.47 4.69
N ILE A 193 -6.71 11.27 3.40
CA ILE A 193 -7.03 12.23 2.35
C ILE A 193 -8.40 11.96 1.73
N VAL A 194 -8.74 10.70 1.47
CA VAL A 194 -9.92 10.33 0.67
C VAL A 194 -11.00 9.70 1.53
N ILE A 195 -10.70 8.62 2.24
CA ILE A 195 -11.70 7.83 2.96
C ILE A 195 -12.36 8.66 4.06
N ARG A 196 -11.58 9.42 4.84
CA ARG A 196 -12.12 10.33 5.87
C ARG A 196 -13.08 11.37 5.28
N ALA A 197 -12.71 11.98 4.15
CA ALA A 197 -13.58 12.94 3.46
C ALA A 197 -14.87 12.26 2.97
N ALA A 198 -14.79 11.07 2.39
CA ALA A 198 -15.95 10.32 1.95
C ALA A 198 -16.91 9.95 3.11
N ILE A 199 -16.37 9.55 4.27
CA ILE A 199 -17.16 9.24 5.48
C ILE A 199 -17.82 10.50 6.04
N GLN A 200 -17.06 11.57 6.23
CA GLN A 200 -17.56 12.83 6.79
C GLN A 200 -18.70 13.42 5.94
N ASN A 201 -18.65 13.22 4.62
CA ASN A 201 -19.66 13.66 3.67
C ASN A 201 -20.73 12.59 3.35
N LYS A 202 -20.79 11.50 4.13
CA LYS A 202 -21.78 10.40 4.05
C LYS A 202 -21.85 9.70 2.69
N LYS A 203 -20.73 9.69 1.96
CA LYS A 203 -20.58 9.08 0.62
C LYS A 203 -20.27 7.60 0.68
N ILE A 204 -19.71 7.16 1.80
CA ILE A 204 -19.52 5.76 2.19
C ILE A 204 -19.86 5.63 3.68
N LEU A 205 -20.04 4.40 4.16
CA LEU A 205 -20.25 4.16 5.58
C LEU A 205 -18.93 4.14 6.36
N VAL A 206 -18.98 4.45 7.65
CA VAL A 206 -17.81 4.47 8.56
C VAL A 206 -17.09 3.12 8.54
N ASN A 207 -17.82 2.01 8.54
CA ASN A 207 -17.25 0.67 8.67
C ASN A 207 -16.65 0.17 7.34
N ALA A 208 -16.97 0.84 6.22
CA ALA A 208 -16.31 0.62 4.94
C ALA A 208 -14.85 1.14 4.93
N ALA A 209 -14.47 1.91 5.94
CA ALA A 209 -13.15 2.49 6.09
C ALA A 209 -12.10 1.50 6.62
N SER A 210 -12.55 0.43 7.27
CA SER A 210 -11.70 -0.71 7.57
C SER A 210 -11.62 -1.57 6.30
N ILE A 211 -10.61 -1.28 5.48
CA ILE A 211 -10.37 -1.97 4.20
C ILE A 211 -10.26 -3.49 4.41
N HIS A 212 -9.91 -3.90 5.62
CA HIS A 212 -9.96 -5.27 6.10
C HIS A 212 -11.00 -5.30 7.24
N SER A 213 -12.14 -5.96 6.99
CA SER A 213 -13.31 -5.96 7.85
C SER A 213 -13.07 -6.75 9.14
N ASP A 214 -12.42 -6.14 10.13
CA ASP A 214 -12.21 -6.73 11.45
C ASP A 214 -13.41 -6.52 12.41
N GLU A 215 -14.51 -5.93 11.93
CA GLU A 215 -15.72 -5.82 12.72
C GLU A 215 -16.49 -7.16 12.72
N THR A 216 -16.29 -7.92 13.79
CA THR A 216 -17.08 -9.11 14.17
C THR A 216 -18.54 -8.79 14.52
N LYS A 217 -18.92 -7.51 14.55
CA LYS A 217 -20.33 -7.13 14.62
C LYS A 217 -20.84 -7.09 13.19
N PRO A 218 -21.88 -7.89 12.82
CA PRO A 218 -22.60 -7.60 11.59
C PRO A 218 -22.94 -6.13 11.65
N ALA A 219 -22.51 -5.39 10.64
CA ALA A 219 -22.75 -3.96 10.58
C ALA A 219 -24.19 -3.68 11.04
N GLU A 220 -24.41 -2.54 11.70
CA GLU A 220 -25.67 -1.84 11.45
C GLU A 220 -25.63 -1.46 9.96
N GLY A 221 -25.84 -2.47 9.13
CA GLY A 221 -25.58 -2.44 7.71
C GLY A 221 -26.61 -1.56 7.07
N LEU A 222 -26.41 -1.30 5.79
CA LEU A 222 -27.56 -1.06 4.93
C LEU A 222 -28.51 -2.26 5.13
N GLN A 223 -29.50 -2.13 6.00
CA GLN A 223 -30.62 -3.06 6.00
C GLN A 223 -31.34 -2.75 4.71
N ILE A 224 -31.07 -3.55 3.68
CA ILE A 224 -31.79 -3.48 2.42
C ILE A 224 -33.24 -3.83 2.76
N SER A 225 -34.00 -2.79 3.08
CA SER A 225 -35.37 -2.88 3.61
C SER A 225 -36.34 -3.34 2.54
N ASP A 226 -35.93 -3.30 1.27
CA ASP A 226 -36.75 -3.66 0.13
C ASP A 226 -36.00 -4.62 -0.83
N PRO A 227 -36.45 -5.88 -0.97
CA PRO A 227 -35.91 -6.80 -1.97
C PRO A 227 -36.16 -6.36 -3.42
N THR A 228 -36.91 -5.29 -3.67
CA THR A 228 -37.20 -4.76 -5.02
C THR A 228 -36.10 -3.83 -5.58
N GLY A 229 -35.16 -3.35 -4.76
CA GLY A 229 -33.99 -2.61 -5.25
C GLY A 229 -33.35 -1.67 -4.23
N LEU A 230 -32.13 -1.18 -4.56
CA LEU A 230 -31.46 -0.12 -3.82
C LEU A 230 -32.02 1.25 -4.20
N SER A 231 -32.12 2.18 -3.24
CA SER A 231 -32.29 3.59 -3.55
C SER A 231 -31.08 4.15 -4.30
N GLU A 232 -31.23 5.30 -4.97
CA GLU A 232 -30.12 5.96 -5.68
C GLU A 232 -28.93 6.25 -4.76
N LYS A 233 -29.21 6.67 -3.53
CA LYS A 233 -28.20 6.92 -2.50
C LYS A 233 -27.46 5.65 -2.10
N GLU A 234 -28.18 4.57 -1.80
CA GLU A 234 -27.58 3.29 -1.41
C GLU A 234 -26.72 2.71 -2.54
N ASN A 235 -27.20 2.84 -3.78
CA ASN A 235 -26.44 2.42 -4.96
C ASN A 235 -25.16 3.27 -5.13
N ALA A 236 -25.24 4.59 -4.97
CA ALA A 236 -24.08 5.48 -5.03
C ALA A 236 -23.07 5.18 -3.91
N GLN A 237 -23.55 4.89 -2.69
CA GLN A 237 -22.70 4.53 -1.57
C GLN A 237 -21.96 3.20 -1.81
N LEU A 238 -22.66 2.14 -2.22
CA LEU A 238 -22.02 0.85 -2.52
C LEU A 238 -21.06 0.95 -3.72
N PHE A 239 -21.40 1.76 -4.72
CA PHE A 239 -20.52 2.04 -5.84
C PHE A 239 -19.23 2.72 -5.38
N ASN A 240 -19.34 3.84 -4.67
CA ASN A 240 -18.18 4.59 -4.20
C ASN A 240 -17.33 3.76 -3.23
N GLU A 241 -17.95 3.01 -2.33
CA GLU A 241 -17.26 2.07 -1.44
C GLU A 241 -16.45 1.04 -2.24
N THR A 242 -17.08 0.38 -3.22
CA THR A 242 -16.40 -0.62 -4.05
C THR A 242 -15.25 -0.02 -4.85
N TYR A 243 -15.49 1.12 -5.50
CA TYR A 243 -14.49 1.79 -6.32
C TYR A 243 -13.31 2.29 -5.49
N LEU A 244 -13.57 2.94 -4.34
CA LEU A 244 -12.52 3.44 -3.46
C LEU A 244 -11.69 2.32 -2.86
N ARG A 245 -12.31 1.21 -2.46
CA ARG A 245 -11.57 0.05 -1.97
C ARG A 245 -10.66 -0.50 -3.06
N GLY A 246 -11.16 -0.64 -4.29
CA GLY A 246 -10.34 -1.07 -5.42
C GLY A 246 -9.18 -0.13 -5.74
N ILE A 247 -9.45 1.17 -5.89
CA ILE A 247 -8.40 2.17 -6.17
C ILE A 247 -7.36 2.20 -5.07
N ASN A 248 -7.77 2.12 -3.80
CA ASN A 248 -6.86 2.09 -2.67
C ASN A 248 -5.92 0.87 -2.71
N GLU A 249 -6.44 -0.33 -2.92
CA GLU A 249 -5.65 -1.57 -3.08
C GLU A 249 -4.68 -1.48 -4.26
N GLY A 250 -5.17 -1.05 -5.43
CA GLY A 250 -4.35 -0.92 -6.63
C GLY A 250 -3.23 0.11 -6.48
N MET A 251 -3.53 1.27 -5.90
CA MET A 251 -2.50 2.29 -5.65
C MET A 251 -1.51 1.87 -4.56
N ALA A 252 -1.95 1.12 -3.55
CA ALA A 252 -1.09 0.55 -2.53
C ALA A 252 -0.13 -0.48 -3.13
N ASP A 253 -0.59 -1.35 -4.03
CA ASP A 253 0.28 -2.27 -4.78
C ASP A 253 1.30 -1.53 -5.63
N PHE A 254 0.87 -0.48 -6.33
CA PHE A 254 1.79 0.39 -7.05
C PHE A 254 2.81 1.08 -6.13
N TRP A 255 2.41 1.48 -4.93
CA TRP A 255 3.31 2.05 -3.93
C TRP A 255 4.36 1.05 -3.47
N GLY A 256 3.96 -0.21 -3.25
CA GLY A 256 4.85 -1.32 -3.00
C GLY A 256 5.93 -1.45 -4.08
N TRP A 257 5.54 -1.41 -5.36
CA TRP A 257 6.48 -1.45 -6.48
C TRP A 257 7.35 -0.19 -6.61
N ILE A 258 6.81 1.01 -6.36
CA ILE A 258 7.63 2.22 -6.34
C ILE A 258 8.76 2.06 -5.31
N TYR A 259 8.45 1.50 -4.15
CA TYR A 259 9.39 1.34 -3.08
C TYR A 259 10.46 0.26 -3.37
N THR A 260 10.06 -0.90 -3.91
CA THR A 260 10.95 -2.07 -4.07
C THR A 260 11.54 -2.22 -5.47
N SER A 261 10.89 -1.65 -6.49
CA SER A 261 11.11 -1.96 -7.92
C SER A 261 10.76 -3.41 -8.31
N ASP A 262 10.08 -4.13 -7.44
CA ASP A 262 9.68 -5.53 -7.66
C ASP A 262 8.19 -5.61 -8.01
N ALA A 263 7.89 -6.07 -9.22
CA ALA A 263 6.52 -6.16 -9.73
C ALA A 263 5.71 -7.31 -9.11
N SER A 264 6.40 -8.25 -8.43
CA SER A 264 5.83 -9.41 -7.76
C SER A 264 6.23 -9.41 -6.28
N PHE A 265 6.40 -8.24 -5.65
CA PHE A 265 6.88 -8.13 -4.25
C PHE A 265 6.06 -8.95 -3.24
N ILE A 266 4.79 -9.21 -3.54
CA ILE A 266 3.89 -10.02 -2.70
C ILE A 266 4.32 -11.48 -2.65
N ASN A 267 4.92 -12.01 -3.73
CA ASN A 267 5.34 -13.40 -3.87
C ASN A 267 6.34 -13.83 -2.77
N TRP A 268 7.11 -12.89 -2.22
CA TRP A 268 8.04 -13.17 -1.13
C TRP A 268 7.37 -13.67 0.15
N SER A 269 6.10 -13.30 0.39
CA SER A 269 5.37 -13.62 1.62
C SER A 269 4.07 -14.40 1.37
N LEU A 270 3.45 -14.18 0.22
CA LEU A 270 2.14 -14.71 -0.15
C LEU A 270 2.15 -15.15 -1.63
N PRO A 271 2.90 -16.21 -1.97
CA PRO A 271 3.04 -16.69 -3.36
C PRO A 271 1.70 -17.05 -4.02
N GLU A 272 0.70 -17.45 -3.24
CA GLU A 272 -0.64 -17.78 -3.72
C GLU A 272 -1.38 -16.62 -4.39
N PHE A 273 -0.96 -15.36 -4.16
CA PHE A 273 -1.59 -14.18 -4.77
C PHE A 273 -0.83 -13.64 -6.00
N GLU A 274 0.31 -14.23 -6.38
CA GLU A 274 1.19 -13.71 -7.44
C GLU A 274 0.44 -13.44 -8.75
N ASP A 275 -0.31 -14.43 -9.26
CA ASP A 275 -1.02 -14.32 -10.54
C ASP A 275 -2.03 -13.16 -10.57
N SER A 276 -2.67 -12.91 -9.43
CA SER A 276 -3.73 -11.91 -9.31
C SER A 276 -3.23 -10.49 -9.02
N ARG A 277 -2.01 -10.36 -8.45
CA ARG A 277 -1.48 -9.08 -7.95
C ARG A 277 -0.15 -8.65 -8.57
N THR A 278 0.44 -9.45 -9.47
CA THR A 278 1.61 -8.98 -10.22
C THR A 278 1.28 -7.75 -11.06
N LEU A 279 2.21 -6.79 -11.09
CA LEU A 279 2.03 -5.50 -11.78
C LEU A 279 2.50 -5.51 -13.22
N ASN A 280 2.82 -6.67 -13.78
CA ASN A 280 3.09 -6.79 -15.21
C ASN A 280 1.79 -6.62 -16.00
N LEU A 281 1.83 -5.76 -17.00
CA LEU A 281 0.71 -5.49 -17.90
C LEU A 281 0.96 -6.22 -19.21
N GLU A 282 0.10 -7.19 -19.50
CA GLU A 282 0.09 -7.85 -20.80
C GLU A 282 -0.58 -6.96 -21.87
N ASP A 283 -0.13 -7.06 -23.13
CA ASP A 283 -0.65 -6.24 -24.23
C ASP A 283 -2.17 -6.38 -24.41
N TYR A 284 -2.70 -7.60 -24.22
CA TYR A 284 -4.14 -7.86 -24.32
C TYR A 284 -4.93 -7.24 -23.16
N ALA A 285 -4.30 -6.84 -22.06
CA ALA A 285 -4.94 -6.24 -20.89
C ALA A 285 -4.89 -4.69 -20.91
N VAL A 286 -4.21 -4.09 -21.89
CA VAL A 286 -4.17 -2.63 -22.07
C VAL A 286 -5.60 -2.11 -22.27
N GLY A 287 -6.00 -1.14 -21.44
CA GLY A 287 -7.34 -0.54 -21.46
C GLY A 287 -8.47 -1.41 -20.92
N TYR A 288 -8.15 -2.54 -20.30
CA TYR A 288 -9.12 -3.30 -19.50
C TYR A 288 -9.07 -2.83 -18.05
N TYR A 289 -10.17 -2.27 -17.57
CA TYR A 289 -10.41 -1.94 -16.17
C TYR A 289 -11.92 -2.03 -15.89
N GLU A 290 -12.30 -2.11 -14.62
CA GLU A 290 -13.72 -2.15 -14.23
C GLU A 290 -14.37 -0.78 -14.47
N THR A 291 -15.25 -0.69 -15.47
CA THR A 291 -16.00 0.52 -15.81
C THR A 291 -17.14 0.77 -14.81
N ASP A 292 -17.71 1.98 -14.83
CA ASP A 292 -18.93 2.30 -14.06
C ASP A 292 -20.04 1.25 -14.28
N ALA A 293 -20.21 0.78 -15.51
CA ALA A 293 -21.22 -0.23 -15.85
C ALA A 293 -20.88 -1.60 -15.23
N ASN A 294 -19.61 -2.00 -15.22
CA ASN A 294 -19.20 -3.27 -14.63
C ASN A 294 -19.45 -3.30 -13.12
N ILE A 295 -19.03 -2.24 -12.41
CA ILE A 295 -19.22 -2.14 -10.95
C ILE A 295 -20.72 -2.12 -10.62
N LYS A 296 -21.53 -1.32 -11.33
CA LYS A 296 -23.00 -1.28 -11.15
C LYS A 296 -23.64 -2.65 -11.37
N ASN A 297 -23.25 -3.36 -12.43
CA ASN A 297 -23.77 -4.70 -12.71
C ASN A 297 -23.37 -5.68 -11.60
N LYS A 298 -22.12 -5.62 -11.10
CA LYS A 298 -21.68 -6.48 -9.99
C LYS A 298 -22.47 -6.23 -8.71
N ILE A 299 -22.72 -4.97 -8.37
CA ILE A 299 -23.56 -4.58 -7.22
C ILE A 299 -24.98 -5.14 -7.39
N GLN A 300 -25.61 -4.94 -8.55
CA GLN A 300 -26.95 -5.45 -8.82
C GLN A 300 -27.03 -6.98 -8.71
N VAL A 301 -26.02 -7.70 -9.22
CA VAL A 301 -25.95 -9.16 -9.11
C VAL A 301 -25.84 -9.58 -7.64
N LEU A 302 -24.99 -8.93 -6.85
CA LEU A 302 -24.82 -9.31 -5.45
C LEU A 302 -26.06 -8.99 -4.61
N VAL A 303 -26.64 -7.79 -4.76
CA VAL A 303 -27.85 -7.39 -4.03
C VAL A 303 -29.02 -8.35 -4.29
N LYS A 304 -29.15 -8.87 -5.51
CA LYS A 304 -30.20 -9.84 -5.86
C LYS A 304 -29.97 -11.23 -5.27
N ASN A 305 -28.72 -11.61 -5.02
CA ASN A 305 -28.33 -13.00 -4.72
C ASN A 305 -27.81 -13.22 -3.29
N THR A 306 -27.50 -12.16 -2.54
CA THR A 306 -27.01 -12.26 -1.16
C THR A 306 -27.63 -11.19 -0.26
N LYS A 307 -27.83 -11.53 1.01
CA LYS A 307 -28.24 -10.58 2.05
C LYS A 307 -27.09 -9.67 2.52
N ASP A 308 -25.85 -10.04 2.18
CA ASP A 308 -24.65 -9.26 2.46
C ASP A 308 -23.85 -9.05 1.15
N PRO A 309 -24.24 -8.06 0.33
CA PRO A 309 -23.51 -7.73 -0.89
C PRO A 309 -22.10 -7.19 -0.60
N ARG A 310 -21.83 -6.62 0.58
CA ARG A 310 -20.54 -6.01 0.89
C ARG A 310 -19.43 -7.04 1.02
N SER A 311 -19.68 -8.16 1.70
CA SER A 311 -18.71 -9.26 1.76
C SER A 311 -18.33 -9.76 0.36
N GLY A 312 -19.31 -9.87 -0.55
CA GLY A 312 -19.07 -10.22 -1.96
C GLY A 312 -18.28 -9.16 -2.74
N LEU A 313 -18.46 -7.88 -2.42
CA LEU A 313 -17.73 -6.76 -3.04
C LEU A 313 -16.32 -6.61 -2.47
N ALA A 314 -16.06 -7.08 -1.26
CA ALA A 314 -14.72 -7.05 -0.68
C ALA A 314 -13.73 -7.83 -1.57
N ASN A 315 -14.05 -9.05 -1.98
CA ASN A 315 -13.12 -9.79 -2.84
C ASN A 315 -12.96 -9.19 -4.25
N TYR A 316 -13.93 -8.38 -4.69
CA TYR A 316 -13.91 -7.73 -5.99
C TYR A 316 -13.00 -6.49 -6.06
N ALA A 317 -12.53 -5.97 -4.92
CA ALA A 317 -11.66 -4.79 -4.89
C ALA A 317 -10.37 -4.99 -5.68
N TYR A 318 -9.71 -6.15 -5.61
CA TYR A 318 -8.51 -6.42 -6.42
C TYR A 318 -8.81 -6.47 -7.92
N THR A 319 -9.98 -6.97 -8.32
CA THR A 319 -10.42 -6.92 -9.72
C THR A 319 -10.53 -5.48 -10.21
N VAL A 320 -11.03 -4.57 -9.37
CA VAL A 320 -11.10 -3.13 -9.67
C VAL A 320 -9.70 -2.50 -9.66
N GLY A 321 -8.89 -2.76 -8.63
CA GLY A 321 -7.64 -2.05 -8.34
C GLY A 321 -6.43 -2.44 -9.18
N THR A 322 -6.19 -3.74 -9.39
CA THR A 322 -4.99 -4.25 -10.07
C THR A 322 -4.76 -3.63 -11.45
N PRO A 323 -5.79 -3.41 -12.31
CA PRO A 323 -5.62 -2.70 -13.58
C PRO A 323 -5.02 -1.30 -13.46
N TYR A 324 -5.39 -0.53 -12.42
CA TYR A 324 -4.83 0.80 -12.19
C TYR A 324 -3.36 0.71 -11.76
N ALA A 325 -3.02 -0.27 -10.92
CA ALA A 325 -1.65 -0.52 -10.48
C ALA A 325 -0.72 -0.85 -11.67
N ARG A 326 -1.18 -1.76 -12.54
CA ARG A 326 -0.51 -2.15 -13.79
C ARG A 326 -0.33 -0.96 -14.73
N PHE A 327 -1.41 -0.18 -14.91
CA PHE A 327 -1.35 1.05 -15.68
C PHE A 327 -0.29 2.02 -15.15
N LEU A 328 -0.28 2.30 -13.84
CA LEU A 328 0.66 3.24 -13.21
C LEU A 328 2.12 2.78 -13.32
N LYS A 329 2.37 1.48 -13.16
CA LYS A 329 3.69 0.87 -13.35
C LYS A 329 4.17 1.03 -14.78
N THR A 330 3.36 0.61 -15.76
CA THR A 330 3.69 0.73 -17.18
C THR A 330 3.91 2.18 -17.56
N PHE A 331 3.01 3.07 -17.15
CA PHE A 331 3.15 4.51 -17.36
C PHE A 331 4.48 5.03 -16.81
N THR A 332 4.85 4.67 -15.58
CA THR A 332 6.12 5.11 -14.96
C THR A 332 7.34 4.60 -15.72
N THR A 333 7.34 3.34 -16.16
CA THR A 333 8.44 2.78 -16.97
C THR A 333 8.54 3.46 -18.33
N MET A 334 7.41 3.76 -18.98
CA MET A 334 7.41 4.51 -20.23
C MET A 334 8.05 5.89 -20.07
N GLN A 335 7.83 6.57 -18.93
CA GLN A 335 8.48 7.86 -18.65
C GLN A 335 10.01 7.77 -18.63
N VAL A 336 10.59 6.66 -18.18
CA VAL A 336 12.05 6.42 -18.21
C VAL A 336 12.56 6.47 -19.64
N GLU A 337 11.93 5.72 -20.55
CA GLU A 337 12.34 5.62 -21.96
C GLU A 337 12.07 6.92 -22.71
N ASN A 338 10.86 7.47 -22.53
CA ASN A 338 10.37 8.62 -23.28
C ASN A 338 11.07 9.92 -22.90
N LYS A 339 11.45 10.08 -21.63
CA LYS A 339 12.11 11.29 -21.12
C LYS A 339 13.59 11.13 -20.85
N LYS A 340 14.13 9.91 -20.99
CA LYS A 340 15.54 9.59 -20.69
C LYS A 340 15.93 10.00 -19.26
N ILE A 341 15.02 9.79 -18.30
CA ILE A 341 15.24 10.04 -16.88
C ILE A 341 15.49 8.73 -16.13
N ALA A 342 16.18 8.80 -14.98
CA ALA A 342 16.38 7.63 -14.14
C ALA A 342 15.03 7.10 -13.58
N LEU A 343 14.93 5.78 -13.38
CA LEU A 343 13.72 5.13 -12.82
C LEU A 343 13.29 5.75 -11.49
N GLY A 344 14.24 6.11 -10.62
CA GLY A 344 13.94 6.78 -9.35
C GLY A 344 13.24 8.13 -9.52
N GLU A 345 13.64 8.93 -10.52
CA GLU A 345 12.98 10.21 -10.81
C GLU A 345 11.60 9.99 -11.42
N ALA A 346 11.45 9.03 -12.35
CA ALA A 346 10.15 8.67 -12.91
C ALA A 346 9.16 8.24 -11.81
N LYS A 347 9.59 7.37 -10.89
CA LYS A 347 8.80 6.93 -9.74
C LYS A 347 8.38 8.08 -8.85
N LYS A 348 9.30 8.98 -8.52
CA LYS A 348 9.02 10.19 -7.74
C LYS A 348 7.97 11.08 -8.41
N LEU A 349 8.11 11.35 -9.71
CA LEU A 349 7.15 12.18 -10.45
C LEU A 349 5.76 11.53 -10.50
N THR A 350 5.68 10.22 -10.75
CA THR A 350 4.39 9.50 -10.71
C THR A 350 3.79 9.52 -9.31
N ALA A 351 4.58 9.34 -8.24
CA ALA A 351 4.11 9.42 -6.86
C ALA A 351 3.53 10.80 -6.51
N GLN A 352 4.21 11.88 -6.92
CA GLN A 352 3.71 13.25 -6.76
C GLN A 352 2.38 13.47 -7.49
N MET A 353 2.25 12.93 -8.69
CA MET A 353 1.01 12.99 -9.46
C MET A 353 -0.13 12.21 -8.79
N ILE A 354 0.14 11.01 -8.25
CA ILE A 354 -0.84 10.25 -7.48
C ILE A 354 -1.26 11.02 -6.23
N PHE A 355 -0.31 11.62 -5.51
CA PHE A 355 -0.60 12.42 -4.33
C PHE A 355 -1.55 13.59 -4.64
N LYS A 356 -1.30 14.31 -5.76
CA LYS A 356 -2.23 15.33 -6.26
C LYS A 356 -3.59 14.76 -6.63
N TYR A 357 -3.63 13.60 -7.29
CA TYR A 357 -4.88 12.95 -7.69
C TYR A 357 -5.74 12.60 -6.47
N ILE A 358 -5.17 11.92 -5.46
CA ILE A 358 -5.93 11.55 -4.26
C ILE A 358 -6.36 12.79 -3.46
N THR A 359 -5.55 13.86 -3.45
CA THR A 359 -5.95 15.15 -2.86
C THR A 359 -7.14 15.77 -3.58
N SER A 360 -7.13 15.77 -4.92
CA SER A 360 -8.26 16.21 -5.74
C SER A 360 -9.50 15.34 -5.50
N MET A 361 -9.33 14.02 -5.39
CA MET A 361 -10.42 13.09 -5.09
C MET A 361 -11.05 13.37 -3.71
N GLY A 362 -10.25 13.60 -2.68
CA GLY A 362 -10.74 13.99 -1.34
C GLY A 362 -11.56 15.28 -1.38
N ALA A 363 -11.10 16.28 -2.15
CA ALA A 363 -11.84 17.53 -2.36
C ALA A 363 -13.16 17.30 -3.13
N GLN A 364 -13.17 16.44 -4.16
CA GLN A 364 -14.38 16.10 -4.92
C GLN A 364 -15.46 15.49 -4.02
N PHE A 365 -15.11 14.58 -3.11
CA PHE A 365 -16.11 14.02 -2.17
C PHE A 365 -16.76 15.05 -1.25
N SER A 366 -16.02 16.12 -0.93
CA SER A 366 -16.56 17.21 -0.13
C SER A 366 -17.56 18.07 -0.91
N ALA A 367 -17.47 18.09 -2.24
CA ALA A 367 -18.36 18.85 -3.12
C ALA A 367 -19.53 18.03 -3.71
N MET A 368 -19.38 16.71 -3.80
CA MET A 368 -20.36 15.82 -4.41
C MET A 368 -21.65 15.67 -3.59
N LYS A 369 -22.76 15.38 -4.27
CA LYS A 369 -24.03 14.96 -3.64
C LYS A 369 -23.96 13.49 -3.18
N GLU A 370 -24.84 13.10 -2.26
CA GLU A 370 -24.88 11.70 -1.75
C GLU A 370 -25.30 10.67 -2.82
N THR A 371 -25.93 11.10 -3.91
CA THR A 371 -26.34 10.25 -5.02
C THR A 371 -25.32 10.22 -6.17
N GLU A 372 -24.24 10.98 -6.08
CA GLU A 372 -23.21 11.04 -7.11
C GLU A 372 -22.16 9.94 -6.92
N MET A 373 -21.65 9.43 -8.05
CA MET A 373 -20.64 8.39 -8.11
C MET A 373 -19.35 8.97 -8.70
N LEU A 374 -18.19 8.54 -8.19
CA LEU A 374 -16.93 8.88 -8.83
C LEU A 374 -16.80 8.14 -10.17
N PRO A 375 -16.38 8.80 -11.26
CA PRO A 375 -16.15 8.10 -12.52
C PRO A 375 -14.93 7.19 -12.41
N THR A 376 -15.03 5.93 -12.85
CA THR A 376 -13.91 4.98 -12.73
C THR A 376 -12.69 5.41 -13.55
N GLY A 377 -12.91 6.05 -14.70
CA GLY A 377 -11.86 6.66 -15.53
C GLY A 377 -11.19 7.92 -14.95
N GLY A 378 -11.54 8.33 -13.72
CA GLY A 378 -11.07 9.56 -13.08
C GLY A 378 -9.55 9.71 -13.05
N LEU A 379 -8.81 8.62 -12.75
CA LEU A 379 -7.34 8.65 -12.72
C LEU A 379 -6.75 8.94 -14.10
N PHE A 380 -7.20 8.23 -15.14
CA PHE A 380 -6.66 8.38 -16.49
C PHE A 380 -6.94 9.79 -17.03
N ASN A 381 -8.14 10.31 -16.76
CA ASN A 381 -8.53 11.68 -17.12
C ASN A 381 -7.70 12.72 -16.36
N PHE A 382 -7.46 12.51 -15.07
CA PHE A 382 -6.62 13.40 -14.27
C PHE A 382 -5.19 13.47 -14.81
N ILE A 383 -4.59 12.32 -15.12
CA ILE A 383 -3.25 12.24 -15.70
C ILE A 383 -3.21 12.96 -17.05
N ALA A 384 -4.21 12.71 -17.91
CA ALA A 384 -4.33 13.42 -19.18
C ALA A 384 -4.49 14.93 -19.02
N GLN A 385 -5.11 15.42 -17.95
CA GLN A 385 -5.29 16.86 -17.67
C GLN A 385 -4.03 17.50 -17.10
N GLU A 386 -3.45 16.94 -16.03
CA GLU A 386 -2.23 17.48 -15.38
C GLU A 386 -1.07 17.64 -16.38
N MET A 387 -1.01 16.75 -17.37
CA MET A 387 0.08 16.75 -18.34
C MET A 387 -0.15 17.67 -19.55
N LYS A 388 -1.37 18.19 -19.73
CA LYS A 388 -1.70 19.24 -20.72
C LYS A 388 -1.35 20.63 -20.22
N MET A 389 -1.29 20.83 -18.90
CA MET A 389 -0.81 22.07 -18.29
C MET A 389 0.71 22.19 -18.51
N THR A 390 1.06 22.71 -19.68
CA THR A 390 2.40 22.77 -20.25
C THR A 390 3.36 23.60 -19.39
N LYS A 391 4.40 22.90 -18.89
CA LYS A 391 5.70 23.29 -18.30
C LYS A 391 6.13 22.34 -17.17
N THR A 392 5.32 21.34 -16.82
CA THR A 392 5.70 20.34 -15.81
C THR A 392 6.67 19.29 -16.39
N ALA A 393 7.48 18.68 -15.54
CA ALA A 393 8.34 17.55 -15.90
C ALA A 393 7.57 16.32 -16.43
N LEU A 394 6.23 16.34 -16.34
CA LEU A 394 5.33 15.27 -16.72
C LEU A 394 4.67 15.43 -18.10
N ALA A 395 5.08 16.39 -18.94
CA ALA A 395 4.54 16.54 -20.30
C ALA A 395 4.54 15.21 -21.10
N LEU A 396 3.41 14.91 -21.76
CA LEU A 396 3.22 13.70 -22.57
C LEU A 396 3.92 13.84 -23.92
N ASN A 397 4.57 12.79 -24.39
CA ASN A 397 4.91 12.64 -25.81
C ASN A 397 3.85 11.81 -26.55
N ASP A 398 4.02 11.64 -27.87
CA ASP A 398 3.06 10.90 -28.71
C ASP A 398 2.83 9.46 -28.22
N LYS A 399 3.86 8.77 -27.73
CA LYS A 399 3.75 7.41 -27.20
C LYS A 399 2.99 7.36 -25.89
N ASP A 400 3.22 8.31 -24.99
CA ASP A 400 2.47 8.41 -23.74
C ASP A 400 0.98 8.69 -24.02
N CYS A 401 0.70 9.58 -24.98
CA CYS A 401 -0.64 9.87 -25.46
C CYS A 401 -1.32 8.65 -26.08
N GLU A 402 -0.62 7.90 -26.93
CA GLU A 402 -1.14 6.68 -27.54
C GLU A 402 -1.52 5.64 -26.48
N PHE A 403 -0.66 5.44 -25.48
CA PHE A 403 -0.92 4.55 -24.36
C PHE A 403 -2.14 4.98 -23.53
N LEU A 404 -2.20 6.26 -23.14
CA LEU A 404 -3.35 6.81 -22.42
C LEU A 404 -4.65 6.70 -23.23
N ALA A 405 -4.61 6.98 -24.52
CA ALA A 405 -5.77 6.88 -25.39
C ALA A 405 -6.29 5.44 -25.51
N LYS A 406 -5.39 4.44 -25.58
CA LYS A 406 -5.76 3.02 -25.52
C LYS A 406 -6.46 2.67 -24.20
N TYR A 407 -6.04 3.29 -23.09
CA TYR A 407 -6.63 3.06 -21.78
C TYR A 407 -8.00 3.73 -21.59
N ILE A 408 -8.16 4.97 -22.04
CA ILE A 408 -9.41 5.72 -21.91
C ILE A 408 -10.46 5.18 -22.87
N ASN A 409 -10.06 4.81 -24.09
CA ASN A 409 -10.97 4.47 -25.19
C ASN A 409 -10.47 3.27 -25.98
N LYS A 410 -10.67 2.09 -25.40
CA LYS A 410 -10.29 0.81 -25.99
C LYS A 410 -10.88 0.55 -27.38
N GLU A 411 -12.05 1.13 -27.70
CA GLU A 411 -12.76 0.94 -28.97
C GLU A 411 -12.34 1.89 -30.10
N LEU A 412 -11.43 2.85 -29.87
CA LEU A 412 -10.99 3.75 -30.93
C LEU A 412 -9.99 3.07 -31.87
N THR A 413 -9.96 3.48 -33.14
CA THR A 413 -8.90 3.15 -34.11
C THR A 413 -7.69 4.05 -33.90
N ASP A 414 -6.49 3.64 -34.32
CA ASP A 414 -5.23 4.37 -34.02
C ASP A 414 -5.24 5.84 -34.50
N ASP A 415 -5.79 6.12 -35.69
CA ASP A 415 -5.95 7.49 -36.21
C ASP A 415 -6.94 8.36 -35.40
N LYS A 416 -7.90 7.74 -34.72
CA LYS A 416 -8.88 8.45 -33.86
C LYS A 416 -8.34 8.63 -32.44
N LYS A 417 -7.46 7.75 -31.95
CA LYS A 417 -6.83 7.84 -30.62
C LYS A 417 -5.98 9.09 -30.46
N ILE A 418 -5.12 9.37 -31.45
CA ILE A 418 -4.25 10.56 -31.48
C ILE A 418 -5.11 11.84 -31.48
N LYS A 419 -6.12 11.90 -32.35
CA LYS A 419 -7.06 13.03 -32.40
C LYS A 419 -7.88 13.19 -31.14
N VAL A 420 -8.21 12.14 -30.38
CA VAL A 420 -8.94 12.29 -29.11
C VAL A 420 -8.06 12.90 -28.02
N CYS A 421 -6.79 12.51 -27.91
CA CYS A 421 -5.86 13.19 -26.99
C CYS A 421 -5.73 14.69 -27.33
N GLU A 422 -5.64 15.04 -28.61
CA GLU A 422 -5.55 16.42 -29.08
C GLU A 422 -6.87 17.21 -28.99
N VAL A 423 -8.02 16.60 -29.33
CA VAL A 423 -9.34 17.24 -29.38
C VAL A 423 -9.95 17.38 -27.98
N GLU A 424 -9.85 16.36 -27.12
CA GLU A 424 -10.20 16.50 -25.70
C GLU A 424 -9.24 17.48 -25.01
N ALA A 425 -7.96 17.53 -25.42
CA ALA A 425 -7.05 18.57 -24.92
C ALA A 425 -7.51 19.97 -25.30
N LYS A 426 -7.88 20.15 -26.56
CA LYS A 426 -8.30 21.44 -27.09
C LYS A 426 -9.62 21.92 -26.49
N LYS A 427 -10.62 21.04 -26.39
CA LYS A 427 -11.93 21.37 -25.78
C LYS A 427 -11.83 21.71 -24.29
N LEU A 428 -10.95 21.05 -23.54
CA LEU A 428 -10.75 21.34 -22.12
C LEU A 428 -9.93 22.62 -21.89
N ALA A 429 -8.93 22.90 -22.74
CA ALA A 429 -8.16 24.15 -22.69
C ALA A 429 -9.01 25.39 -23.02
N GLU A 430 -9.94 25.27 -23.97
CA GLU A 430 -10.90 26.33 -24.32
C GLU A 430 -11.93 26.60 -23.21
N LYS A 431 -12.16 25.63 -22.31
CA LYS A 431 -13.06 25.77 -21.16
C LYS A 431 -12.38 26.35 -19.92
N ALA A 432 -11.07 26.14 -19.75
CA ALA A 432 -10.27 26.67 -18.65
C ALA A 432 -9.72 28.09 -18.89
N SER A 433 -9.76 28.58 -20.14
CA SER A 433 -9.37 29.94 -20.54
C SER A 433 -10.55 30.93 -20.55
N ARG A 434 -11.72 30.48 -20.13
CA ARG A 434 -12.92 31.27 -19.86
C ARG A 434 -13.18 31.24 -18.37
#